data_AF-A0A6I1E892-F1
#
_entry.id   AF-A0A6I1E892-F1
#
_cell.length_a   1.000
_cell.length_b   1.000
_cell.length_c   1.000
_cell.angle_alpha   90.00
_cell.angle_beta   90.00
_cell.angle_gamma   90.00
#
_symmetry.space_group_name_H-M   'P 1'
#
loop_
_entity.id
_entity.type
_entity.pdbx_description
1 polymer ?
#
loop_
_entity_poly.entity_id
_entity_poly.type
_entity_poly.pdbx_seq_one_letter_code
_entity_poly.pdbx_strand_id
1 'polypeptide(L)'
;MNDFPGYLTSFMMDVILLAGVPLAVATVCGLLVSVFQAVTQIQDQTLSQTVKIAAIVGVLLGFGGSLVSPLIQNTMKLFDEFGQLGF
;
A
#
# COMPACT_ATOMS: atom_id res chain seq x y z
N MET A 1 0.63 27.01 11.61
CA MET A 1 -0.36 27.21 10.52
C MET A 1 0.24 27.10 9.11
N ASN A 2 1.52 27.44 8.88
CA ASN A 2 2.17 27.24 7.56
C ASN A 2 2.60 25.78 7.30
N ASP A 3 2.65 24.93 8.33
CA ASP A 3 3.15 23.55 8.21
C ASP A 3 2.04 22.52 7.96
N PHE A 4 0.76 22.90 8.11
CA PHE A 4 -0.40 22.04 7.83
C PHE A 4 -0.39 21.44 6.41
N PRO A 5 -0.14 22.22 5.33
CA PRO A 5 0.03 21.68 3.98
C PRO A 5 1.20 20.68 3.86
N GLY A 6 2.25 20.86 4.67
CA GLY A 6 3.39 19.95 4.73
C GLY A 6 2.99 18.56 5.22
N TYR A 7 2.22 18.48 6.31
CA TYR A 7 1.71 17.20 6.82
C TYR A 7 0.81 16.49 5.82
N LEU A 8 -0.09 17.21 5.15
CA LEU A 8 -0.96 16.62 4.12
C LEU A 8 -0.14 15.98 3.00
N THR A 9 0.93 16.64 2.57
CA THR A 9 1.82 16.11 1.53
C THR A 9 2.55 14.86 2.00
N SER A 10 3.04 14.84 3.24
CA SER A 10 3.66 13.64 3.83
C SER A 10 2.67 12.47 3.93
N PHE A 11 1.44 12.73 4.35
CA PHE A 11 0.38 11.72 4.39
C PHE A 11 0.07 11.14 3.01
N MET A 12 -0.03 11.99 1.98
CA MET A 12 -0.29 11.52 0.62
C MET A 12 0.83 10.59 0.15
N MET A 13 2.09 10.93 0.42
CA MET A 13 3.23 10.08 0.07
C MET A 13 3.24 8.76 0.84
N ASP A 14 2.92 8.78 2.13
CA ASP A 14 2.83 7.57 2.94
C ASP A 14 1.73 6.62 2.45
N VAL A 15 0.56 7.15 2.07
CA VAL A 15 -0.54 6.35 1.49
C VAL A 15 -0.13 5.78 0.13
N ILE A 16 0.56 6.56 -0.70
CA ILE A 16 1.09 6.08 -1.99
C ILE A 16 2.08 4.93 -1.77
N LEU A 17 2.95 5.02 -0.77
CA LEU A 17 3.87 3.94 -0.43
C LEU A 17 3.15 2.70 0.09
N LEU A 18 2.18 2.89 1.00
CA LEU A 18 1.39 1.81 1.59
C LEU A 18 0.60 1.03 0.53
N ALA A 19 -0.03 1.72 -0.42
CA ALA A 19 -0.78 1.08 -1.50
C ALA A 19 0.12 0.61 -2.65
N GLY A 20 1.16 1.39 -2.98
CA GLY A 20 2.00 1.19 -4.15
C GLY A 20 2.87 -0.05 -4.07
N VAL A 21 3.45 -0.35 -2.90
CA VAL A 21 4.31 -1.54 -2.74
C VAL A 21 3.52 -2.85 -2.94
N PRO A 22 2.38 -3.09 -2.26
CA PRO A 22 1.56 -4.28 -2.51
C PRO A 22 1.02 -4.34 -3.95
N LEU A 23 0.59 -3.21 -4.52
CA LEU A 23 0.09 -3.15 -5.90
C LEU A 23 1.16 -3.50 -6.93
N ALA A 24 2.38 -3.01 -6.76
CA ALA A 24 3.49 -3.32 -7.65
C ALA A 24 3.78 -4.83 -7.65
N VAL A 25 3.85 -5.44 -6.47
CA VAL A 25 4.07 -6.88 -6.33
C VAL A 25 2.91 -7.68 -6.94
N ALA A 26 1.67 -7.31 -6.64
CA ALA A 26 0.48 -7.95 -7.21
C ALA A 26 0.46 -7.87 -8.74
N THR A 27 0.92 -6.75 -9.30
CA THR A 27 1.01 -6.54 -10.74
C THR A 27 2.06 -7.46 -11.36
N VAL A 28 3.26 -7.52 -10.81
CA VAL A 28 4.33 -8.42 -11.29
C VAL A 28 3.88 -9.89 -11.21
N CYS A 29 3.34 -10.33 -10.08
CA CYS A 29 2.84 -11.69 -9.92
C CYS A 29 1.68 -12.00 -10.88
N GLY A 30 0.73 -11.09 -11.02
CA GLY A 30 -0.41 -11.23 -11.94
C GLY A 30 0.02 -11.30 -13.41
N LEU A 31 1.04 -10.54 -13.79
CA LEU A 31 1.62 -10.58 -15.14
C LEU A 31 2.29 -11.93 -15.40
N LEU A 32 3.12 -12.43 -14.47
CA LEU A 32 3.75 -13.75 -14.62
C LEU A 32 2.69 -14.85 -14.82
N VAL A 33 1.65 -14.85 -14.00
CA VAL A 33 0.55 -15.81 -14.11
C VAL A 33 -0.19 -15.67 -15.45
N SER A 34 -0.43 -14.45 -15.93
CA SER A 34 -1.11 -14.24 -17.22
C SER A 34 -0.34 -14.83 -18.41
N VAL A 35 1.00 -14.81 -18.35
CA VAL A 35 1.85 -15.45 -19.37
C VAL A 35 1.72 -16.97 -19.30
N PHE A 36 1.74 -17.56 -18.10
CA PHE A 36 1.54 -19.00 -17.93
C PHE A 36 0.14 -19.46 -18.37
N GLN A 37 -0.89 -18.66 -18.08
CA GLN A 37 -2.25 -18.89 -18.53
C GLN A 37 -2.34 -18.89 -20.06
N ALA A 38 -1.66 -17.97 -20.74
CA ALA A 38 -1.62 -17.90 -22.20
C ALA A 38 -0.89 -19.10 -22.83
N VAL A 39 0.25 -19.52 -22.27
CA VAL A 39 1.05 -20.65 -22.79
C VAL A 39 0.34 -21.99 -22.60
N THR A 40 -0.41 -22.17 -21.50
CA THR A 40 -1.12 -23.41 -21.18
C THR A 40 -2.56 -23.46 -21.70
N GLN A 41 -3.03 -22.40 -22.37
CA GLN A 41 -4.42 -22.21 -22.81
C GLN A 41 -5.47 -22.26 -21.68
N ILE A 42 -5.06 -22.12 -20.41
CA ILE A 42 -5.97 -22.05 -19.27
C ILE A 42 -6.41 -20.59 -19.10
N GLN A 43 -7.53 -20.21 -19.73
CA GLN A 43 -8.14 -18.87 -19.64
C GLN A 43 -9.09 -18.74 -18.43
N ASP A 44 -8.73 -19.32 -17.29
CA ASP A 44 -9.51 -19.16 -16.07
C ASP A 44 -9.07 -17.89 -15.31
N GLN A 45 -9.91 -16.86 -15.39
CA GLN A 45 -9.67 -15.57 -14.75
C GLN A 45 -9.59 -15.68 -13.21
N THR A 46 -10.21 -16.71 -12.61
CA THR A 46 -10.19 -16.88 -11.15
C THR A 46 -8.81 -17.19 -10.61
N LEU A 47 -7.97 -17.91 -11.37
CA LEU A 47 -6.60 -18.24 -10.96
C LEU A 47 -5.72 -16.98 -10.90
N SER A 48 -5.84 -16.09 -11.89
CA SER A 48 -5.09 -14.81 -11.90
C SER A 48 -5.52 -13.91 -10.74
N GLN A 49 -6.82 -13.88 -10.44
CA GLN A 49 -7.36 -13.09 -9.34
C GLN A 49 -6.92 -13.62 -7.97
N THR A 50 -6.94 -14.94 -7.77
CA THR A 50 -6.46 -15.58 -6.52
C THR A 50 -4.98 -15.30 -6.28
N VAL A 51 -4.13 -15.41 -7.30
CA VAL A 51 -2.69 -15.14 -7.14
C VAL A 51 -2.41 -13.68 -6.80
N LYS A 52 -3.13 -12.73 -7.42
CA LYS A 52 -3.00 -11.31 -7.07
C LYS A 52 -3.34 -11.05 -5.60
N ILE A 53 -4.44 -11.61 -5.10
CA ILE A 53 -4.83 -11.46 -3.68
C ILE A 53 -3.78 -12.10 -2.76
N ALA A 54 -3.33 -13.31 -3.07
CA ALA A 54 -2.29 -13.98 -2.29
C ALA A 54 -0.99 -13.17 -2.23
N ALA A 55 -0.59 -12.54 -3.34
CA ALA A 55 0.57 -11.65 -3.39
C ALA A 55 0.39 -10.42 -2.49
N ILE A 56 -0.76 -9.73 -2.54
CA ILE A 56 -1.07 -8.58 -1.69
C ILE A 56 -1.03 -8.99 -0.21
N VAL A 57 -1.68 -10.10 0.13
CA VAL A 57 -1.70 -10.63 1.51
C VAL A 57 -0.29 -10.97 1.98
N GLY A 58 0.52 -11.64 1.15
CA GLY A 58 1.91 -11.95 1.49
C GLY A 58 2.75 -10.71 1.79
N VAL A 59 2.61 -9.67 0.97
CA VAL A 59 3.31 -8.39 1.19
C VAL A 59 2.81 -7.70 2.46
N LEU A 60 1.50 -7.68 2.71
CA LEU A 60 0.95 -7.05 3.92
C LEU A 60 1.34 -7.81 5.19
N LEU A 61 1.41 -9.14 5.15
CA LEU A 61 1.85 -9.93 6.30
C LEU A 61 3.34 -9.72 6.61
N GLY A 62 4.19 -9.58 5.58
CA GLY A 62 5.64 -9.38 5.77
C GLY A 62 6.04 -7.92 6.03
N PHE A 63 5.46 -6.98 5.29
CA PHE A 63 5.87 -5.58 5.25
C PHE A 63 4.79 -4.61 5.75
N GLY A 64 3.57 -5.08 6.07
CA GLY A 64 2.46 -4.21 6.47
C GLY A 64 2.77 -3.33 7.68
N GLY A 65 3.43 -3.87 8.71
CA GLY A 65 3.85 -3.09 9.87
C GLY A 65 4.81 -1.95 9.52
N SER A 66 5.80 -2.24 8.66
CA SER A 66 6.78 -1.24 8.21
C SER A 66 6.15 -0.18 7.30
N LEU A 67 5.18 -0.57 6.46
CA LEU A 67 4.49 0.35 5.55
C LEU A 67 3.50 1.27 6.28
N VAL A 68 2.91 0.83 7.39
CA VAL A 68 1.97 1.63 8.18
C VAL A 68 2.67 2.56 9.19
N SER A 69 3.90 2.22 9.61
CA SER A 69 4.65 3.00 10.60
C SER A 69 4.75 4.51 10.29
N PRO A 70 5.05 4.96 9.05
CA PRO A 70 5.11 6.38 8.71
C PRO A 70 3.76 7.11 8.89
N LEU A 71 2.65 6.46 8.51
CA LEU A 71 1.30 7.01 8.68
C LEU A 71 0.97 7.26 10.15
N ILE A 72 1.32 6.33 11.02
CA ILE A 72 1.07 6.47 12.46
C ILE A 72 1.92 7.63 13.03
N GLN A 73 3.20 7.71 12.65
CA GLN A 73 4.09 8.78 13.09
C GLN A 73 3.60 10.16 12.66
N ASN A 74 3.17 10.31 11.41
CA ASN A 74 2.64 11.57 10.90
C ASN A 74 1.29 11.92 11.53
N THR A 75 0.48 10.93 11.89
CA THR A 75 -0.76 11.12 12.67
C THR A 75 -0.46 11.65 14.07
N MET A 76 0.46 11.04 14.80
CA MET A 76 0.82 11.50 16.14
C MET A 76 1.35 12.94 16.12
N LYS A 77 2.24 13.28 15.19
CA LYS A 77 2.76 14.65 15.03
C LYS A 77 1.66 15.68 14.78
N LEU A 78 0.71 15.35 13.90
CA LEU A 78 -0.42 16.22 13.61
C LEU A 78 -1.28 16.44 14.86
N PHE A 79 -1.61 15.37 15.60
CA PHE A 79 -2.40 15.46 16.83
C PHE A 79 -1.69 16.24 17.94
N ASP A 80 -0.38 16.09 18.10
CA ASP A 80 0.41 16.84 19.08
C ASP A 80 0.41 18.34 18.78
N GLU A 81 0.52 18.72 17.51
CA GLU A 81 0.45 20.12 17.08
C GLU A 81 -0.95 20.72 17.30
N PHE A 82 -2.01 19.94 17.04
CA PHE A 82 -3.37 20.35 17.37
C PHE A 82 -3.60 20.49 18.89
N GLY A 83 -3.04 19.59 19.71
CA GLY A 83 -3.15 19.65 21.17
C GLY A 83 -2.43 20.86 21.79
N GLN A 84 -1.32 21.30 21.20
CA GLN A 84 -0.61 22.50 21.65
C GLN A 84 -1.31 23.81 21.29
N LEU A 85 -2.19 23.83 20.28
CA LEU A 85 -2.92 25.02 19.85
C LEU A 85 -4.00 25.47 20.85
N GLY A 86 -4.28 24.69 21.90
CA GLY A 86 -5.03 25.16 23.07
C GLY A 86 -6.49 25.49 22.78
N PHE A 87 -7.30 24.45 22.60
CA PHE A 87 -8.69 24.42 23.09
C PHE A 87 -8.84 23.22 24.02
#